data_AF-A0AA41YTB3-F1
#
_entry.id   AF-A0AA41YTB3-F1
#
_cell.length_a   1.000
_cell.length_b   1.000
_cell.length_c   1.000
_cell.angle_alpha   90.00
_cell.angle_beta   90.00
_cell.angle_gamma   90.00
#
_symmetry.space_group_name_H-M   'P 1'
#
loop_
_entity.id
_entity.type
_entity.pdbx_description
1 polymer ?
#
loop_
_entity_poly.entity_id
_entity_poly.type
_entity_poly.pdbx_seq_one_letter_code
_entity_poly.pdbx_strand_id
1 'polypeptide(L)'
;MSADPYRAFLESKIKRAPVSGFDVNPASLSSHLKPFNTAIVRCALQGGRRAIFTKFGLHKTRMQIEIMHQIGIHAGGRQLIIAPLGVRQEFLRDAAVMGISIRFVRSAAEVSETGIHLTKYKTVRDGKLEPNLFEAASLDEASVLRSFGSKTYQTFLTLFQNVRYRFVATATPSPNRFKELIHYAGFLGVMDTGQALTRFFQRNAEKAGDLTLYPPQGR
;
A
#
# COMPACT_ATOMS: atom_id res chain seq x y z
N MET A 1 -21.16 -19.60 -29.40
CA MET A 1 -20.50 -18.28 -29.57
C MET A 1 -19.04 -18.45 -29.21
N SER A 2 -18.14 -18.64 -30.18
CA SER A 2 -16.70 -18.71 -29.88
C SER A 2 -16.22 -17.32 -29.48
N ALA A 3 -15.55 -17.21 -28.34
CA ALA A 3 -14.89 -15.96 -27.95
C ALA A 3 -13.93 -15.53 -29.07
N ASP A 4 -14.04 -14.28 -29.52
CA ASP A 4 -13.14 -13.66 -30.48
C ASP A 4 -11.67 -13.85 -30.01
N PRO A 5 -10.82 -14.56 -30.77
CA PRO A 5 -9.42 -14.82 -30.40
C PRO A 5 -8.64 -13.54 -30.09
N TYR A 6 -8.99 -12.43 -30.75
CA TYR A 6 -8.38 -11.13 -30.50
C TYR A 6 -8.80 -10.56 -29.14
N ARG A 7 -10.08 -10.68 -28.78
CA ARG A 7 -10.56 -10.32 -27.44
C ARG A 7 -9.92 -11.17 -26.35
N ALA A 8 -9.78 -12.48 -26.56
CA ALA A 8 -9.07 -13.36 -25.63
C ALA A 8 -7.59 -12.95 -25.47
N PHE A 9 -6.93 -12.55 -26.56
CA PHE A 9 -5.58 -12.00 -26.52
C PHE A 9 -5.50 -10.69 -25.73
N LEU A 10 -6.42 -9.75 -25.94
CA LEU A 10 -6.48 -8.50 -25.16
C LEU A 10 -6.75 -8.76 -23.67
N GLU A 11 -7.69 -9.66 -23.35
CA GLU A 11 -8.02 -10.02 -21.97
C GLU A 11 -6.83 -10.71 -21.28
N SER A 12 -6.05 -11.53 -22.00
CA SER A 12 -4.82 -12.15 -21.47
C SER A 12 -3.74 -11.13 -21.07
N LYS A 13 -3.76 -9.93 -21.67
CA LYS A 13 -2.84 -8.85 -21.34
C LYS A 13 -3.24 -8.12 -20.06
N ILE A 14 -4.47 -8.25 -19.58
CA ILE A 14 -4.95 -7.59 -18.36
C ILE A 14 -4.38 -8.31 -17.14
N LYS A 15 -3.42 -7.67 -16.46
CA LYS A 15 -2.95 -8.13 -15.16
C LYS A 15 -3.93 -7.67 -14.08
N ARG A 16 -4.75 -8.60 -13.59
CA ARG A 16 -5.62 -8.35 -12.42
C ARG A 16 -4.80 -8.42 -11.14
N ALA A 17 -5.07 -7.52 -10.21
CA ALA A 17 -4.50 -7.60 -8.88
C ALA A 17 -4.97 -8.91 -8.21
N PRO A 18 -4.07 -9.64 -7.52
CA PRO A 18 -4.48 -10.79 -6.73
C PRO A 18 -5.57 -10.41 -5.73
N VAL A 19 -6.49 -11.34 -5.49
CA VAL A 19 -7.44 -11.29 -4.39
C VAL A 19 -6.88 -12.22 -3.33
N SER A 20 -6.33 -11.63 -2.27
CA SER A 20 -5.67 -12.38 -1.17
C SER A 20 -6.20 -11.94 0.20
N GLY A 21 -7.36 -11.29 0.20
CA GLY A 21 -8.00 -10.70 1.36
C GLY A 21 -9.11 -11.58 1.94
N PHE A 22 -9.98 -10.94 2.72
CA PHE A 22 -11.16 -11.55 3.33
C PHE A 22 -12.33 -10.57 3.36
N ASP A 23 -13.56 -11.08 3.38
CA ASP A 23 -14.73 -10.23 3.56
C ASP A 23 -14.96 -9.94 5.05
N VAL A 24 -15.52 -8.77 5.34
CA VAL A 24 -15.86 -8.33 6.68
C VAL A 24 -17.29 -7.80 6.66
N ASN A 25 -18.05 -8.12 7.71
CA ASN A 25 -19.37 -7.55 7.87
C ASN A 25 -19.23 -6.03 8.09
N PRO A 26 -19.88 -5.16 7.28
CA PRO A 26 -19.81 -3.71 7.50
C PRO A 26 -20.23 -3.28 8.92
N ALA A 27 -21.11 -4.05 9.57
CA ALA A 27 -21.55 -3.78 10.94
C ALA A 27 -20.48 -4.06 12.01
N SER A 28 -19.43 -4.83 11.68
CA SER A 28 -18.30 -5.07 12.60
C SER A 28 -17.17 -4.05 12.43
N LEU A 29 -17.31 -3.10 11.50
CA LEU A 29 -16.35 -2.01 11.31
C LEU A 29 -16.64 -0.86 12.28
N SER A 30 -15.59 -0.10 12.64
CA SER A 30 -15.73 1.03 13.56
C SER A 30 -16.82 2.03 13.15
N SER A 31 -17.68 2.40 14.12
CA SER A 31 -18.71 3.42 13.96
C SER A 31 -18.15 4.83 13.73
N HIS A 32 -16.84 5.04 13.92
CA HIS A 32 -16.15 6.30 13.63
C HIS A 32 -15.75 6.48 12.16
N LEU A 33 -16.08 5.50 11.31
CA LEU A 33 -15.95 5.60 9.85
C LEU A 33 -17.22 6.18 9.22
N LYS A 34 -17.03 7.08 8.25
CA LYS A 34 -18.13 7.52 7.38
C LYS A 34 -18.53 6.38 6.43
N PRO A 35 -19.77 6.33 5.92
CA PRO A 35 -20.22 5.24 5.04
C PRO A 35 -19.30 4.96 3.84
N PHE A 36 -18.75 5.99 3.22
CA PHE A 36 -17.80 5.82 2.11
C PHE A 36 -16.45 5.26 2.56
N ASN A 37 -15.97 5.60 3.77
CA ASN A 37 -14.77 5.00 4.35
C ASN A 37 -14.98 3.52 4.64
N THR A 38 -16.15 3.15 5.16
CA THR A 38 -16.55 1.76 5.40
C THR A 38 -16.48 0.93 4.11
N ALA A 39 -17.01 1.47 3.00
CA ALA A 39 -16.93 0.81 1.70
C ALA A 39 -15.48 0.64 1.21
N ILE A 40 -14.64 1.66 1.38
CA ILE A 40 -13.22 1.61 1.01
C ILE A 40 -12.48 0.57 1.85
N VAL A 41 -12.67 0.57 3.17
CA VAL A 41 -12.05 -0.38 4.10
C VAL A 41 -12.45 -1.81 3.73
N ARG A 42 -13.74 -2.07 3.48
CA ARG A 42 -14.20 -3.40 3.05
C ARG A 42 -13.54 -3.83 1.72
N CYS A 43 -13.50 -2.95 0.73
CA CYS A 43 -12.83 -3.23 -0.54
C CYS A 43 -11.32 -3.51 -0.37
N ALA A 44 -10.66 -2.76 0.52
CA ALA A 44 -9.26 -2.96 0.85
C ALA A 44 -9.02 -4.34 1.49
N LEU A 45 -9.84 -4.69 2.50
CA LEU A 45 -9.76 -5.98 3.20
C LEU A 45 -10.05 -7.16 2.28
N GLN A 46 -11.07 -7.07 1.42
CA GLN A 46 -11.37 -8.08 0.39
C GLN A 46 -10.20 -8.28 -0.57
N GLY A 47 -9.52 -7.20 -0.93
CA GLY A 47 -8.38 -7.25 -1.83
C GLY A 47 -7.12 -7.83 -1.19
N GLY A 48 -6.93 -7.62 0.11
CA GLY A 48 -5.74 -8.00 0.90
C GLY A 48 -4.47 -7.20 0.56
N ARG A 49 -4.36 -6.71 -0.69
CA ARG A 49 -3.30 -5.81 -1.14
C ARG A 49 -3.89 -4.68 -1.97
N ARG A 50 -4.02 -3.48 -1.40
CA ARG A 50 -4.70 -2.35 -2.07
C ARG A 50 -4.06 -1.00 -1.77
N ALA A 51 -4.19 -0.11 -2.74
CA ALA A 51 -3.92 1.31 -2.57
C ALA A 51 -5.20 2.05 -2.16
N ILE A 52 -5.06 2.97 -1.20
CA ILE A 52 -6.11 3.85 -0.70
C ILE A 52 -5.74 5.27 -1.14
N PHE A 53 -6.16 5.63 -2.34
CA PHE A 53 -5.90 6.94 -2.96
C PHE A 53 -7.06 7.89 -2.73
N THR A 54 -7.13 8.50 -1.55
CA THR A 54 -8.19 9.46 -1.21
C THR A 54 -7.60 10.85 -0.99
N LYS A 55 -8.38 11.89 -1.33
CA LYS A 55 -8.01 13.30 -1.10
C LYS A 55 -7.73 13.57 0.39
N PHE A 56 -6.98 14.64 0.66
CA PHE A 56 -6.79 15.16 2.01
C PHE A 56 -8.13 15.45 2.69
N GLY A 57 -8.21 15.26 4.01
CA GLY A 57 -9.44 15.43 4.79
C GLY A 57 -10.42 14.26 4.75
N LEU A 58 -10.14 13.19 3.99
CA LEU A 58 -11.02 12.01 3.90
C LEU A 58 -10.71 10.91 4.94
N HIS A 59 -10.08 11.27 6.07
CA HIS A 59 -9.90 10.37 7.23
C HIS A 59 -9.12 9.08 6.89
N LYS A 60 -8.05 9.19 6.08
CA LYS A 60 -7.14 8.08 5.69
C LYS A 60 -6.57 7.34 6.89
N THR A 61 -6.20 8.08 7.93
CA THR A 61 -5.65 7.55 9.18
C THR A 61 -6.60 6.52 9.79
N ARG A 62 -7.89 6.87 9.97
CA ARG A 62 -8.90 5.94 10.49
C ARG A 62 -9.11 4.72 9.60
N MET A 63 -9.11 4.90 8.27
CA MET A 63 -9.20 3.76 7.34
C MET A 63 -8.02 2.80 7.50
N GLN A 64 -6.80 3.31 7.62
CA GLN A 64 -5.61 2.47 7.85
C GLN A 64 -5.69 1.76 9.19
N ILE A 65 -6.03 2.47 10.26
CA ILE A 65 -6.15 1.89 11.60
C ILE A 65 -7.19 0.76 11.60
N GLU A 66 -8.36 0.99 11.00
CA GLU A 66 -9.41 -0.03 10.90
C GLU A 66 -8.94 -1.26 10.12
N ILE A 67 -8.29 -1.07 8.97
CA ILE A 67 -7.78 -2.18 8.16
C ILE A 67 -6.80 -3.03 8.98
N MET A 68 -5.84 -2.40 9.65
CA MET A 68 -4.86 -3.11 10.47
C MET A 68 -5.54 -3.81 11.65
N HIS A 69 -6.53 -3.18 12.28
CA HIS A 69 -7.29 -3.78 13.37
C HIS A 69 -8.05 -5.03 12.94
N GLN A 70 -8.79 -4.96 11.82
CA GLN A 70 -9.55 -6.10 11.30
C GLN A 70 -8.65 -7.26 10.88
N ILE A 71 -7.46 -6.97 10.34
CA ILE A 71 -6.46 -8.02 10.06
C ILE A 71 -5.97 -8.66 11.35
N GLY A 72 -5.74 -7.87 12.40
CA GLY A 72 -5.38 -8.41 13.71
C GLY A 72 -6.45 -9.31 14.30
N ILE A 73 -7.74 -8.98 14.12
CA ILE A 73 -8.86 -9.85 14.52
C ILE A 73 -8.90 -11.13 13.68
N HIS A 74 -8.72 -11.03 12.36
CA HIS A 74 -8.89 -12.14 11.44
C HIS A 74 -7.72 -13.13 11.43
N ALA A 75 -6.48 -12.61 11.35
CA ALA A 75 -5.27 -13.39 11.14
C ALA A 75 -4.33 -13.38 12.36
N GLY A 76 -4.61 -12.55 13.37
CA GLY A 76 -3.72 -12.39 14.52
C GLY A 76 -2.40 -11.70 14.18
N GLY A 77 -1.39 -11.94 15.01
CA GLY A 77 -0.03 -11.45 14.80
C GLY A 77 0.11 -9.93 14.92
N ARG A 78 1.17 -9.42 14.28
CA ARG A 78 1.64 -8.04 14.40
C ARG A 78 1.31 -7.26 13.15
N GLN A 79 0.85 -6.02 13.31
CA GLN A 79 0.51 -5.13 12.22
C GLN A 79 1.45 -3.91 12.24
N LEU A 80 1.94 -3.48 11.08
CA LEU A 80 2.88 -2.37 10.95
C LEU A 80 2.30 -1.22 10.12
N ILE A 81 2.25 -0.03 10.69
CA ILE A 81 2.02 1.22 9.97
C ILE A 81 3.35 1.98 9.90
N ILE A 82 3.72 2.43 8.71
CA ILE A 82 4.92 3.23 8.47
C ILE A 82 4.48 4.59 7.97
N ALA A 83 4.76 5.63 8.74
CA ALA A 83 4.29 6.98 8.45
C ALA A 83 5.39 8.04 8.59
N PRO A 84 5.23 9.23 8.00
CA PRO A 84 6.07 10.38 8.32
C PRO A 84 6.05 10.67 9.83
N LEU A 85 7.18 11.13 10.39
CA LEU A 85 7.27 11.37 11.84
C LEU A 85 6.26 12.42 12.33
N GLY A 86 5.95 13.42 11.51
CA GLY A 86 5.05 14.53 11.83
C GLY A 86 3.59 14.11 12.07
N VAL A 87 3.13 13.00 11.48
CA VAL A 87 1.74 12.54 11.60
C VAL A 87 1.53 11.54 12.74
N ARG A 88 2.58 11.21 13.50
CA ARG A 88 2.51 10.23 14.60
C ARG A 88 1.38 10.55 15.59
N GLN A 89 1.26 11.82 15.99
CA GLN A 89 0.26 12.23 16.97
C GLN A 89 -1.17 12.10 16.44
N GLU A 90 -1.37 12.27 15.12
CA GLU A 90 -2.67 12.08 14.48
C GLU A 90 -3.09 10.61 14.54
N PHE A 91 -2.18 9.68 14.25
CA PHE A 91 -2.45 8.24 14.39
C PHE A 91 -2.82 7.86 15.81
N LEU A 92 -2.06 8.31 16.82
CA LEU A 92 -2.36 7.99 18.22
C LEU A 92 -3.72 8.57 18.66
N ARG A 93 -4.04 9.79 18.23
CA ARG A 93 -5.32 10.44 18.53
C ARG A 93 -6.50 9.72 17.88
N ASP A 94 -6.42 9.44 16.58
CA ASP A 94 -7.50 8.76 15.87
C ASP A 94 -7.70 7.33 16.39
N ALA A 95 -6.61 6.62 16.72
CA ALA A 95 -6.70 5.30 17.33
C ALA A 95 -7.42 5.34 18.68
N ALA A 96 -7.07 6.30 19.55
CA ALA A 96 -7.74 6.48 20.83
C ALA A 96 -9.24 6.79 20.67
N VAL A 97 -9.61 7.64 19.70
CA VAL A 97 -11.03 7.90 19.37
C VAL A 97 -11.75 6.62 18.93
N MET A 98 -11.07 5.74 18.20
CA MET A 98 -11.61 4.46 17.75
C MET A 98 -11.56 3.35 18.83
N GLY A 99 -11.05 3.63 20.03
CA GLY A 99 -10.86 2.61 21.07
C GLY A 99 -9.74 1.60 20.76
N ILE A 100 -8.81 1.95 19.87
CA ILE A 100 -7.72 1.09 19.40
C ILE A 100 -6.39 1.61 19.93
N SER A 101 -5.55 0.71 20.47
CA SER A 101 -4.20 1.05 20.90
C SER A 101 -3.17 0.90 19.78
N ILE A 102 -2.28 1.89 19.64
CA ILE A 102 -1.12 1.82 18.73
C ILE A 102 0.16 2.03 19.51
N ARG A 103 1.15 1.15 19.31
CA ARG A 103 2.49 1.26 19.91
C ARG A 103 3.46 1.86 18.91
N PHE A 104 4.10 2.98 19.25
CA PHE A 104 5.21 3.48 18.44
C PHE A 104 6.49 2.70 18.75
N VAL A 105 7.15 2.15 17.73
CA VAL A 105 8.36 1.32 17.86
C VAL A 105 9.54 1.88 17.08
N ARG A 106 10.74 1.76 17.66
CA ARG A 106 12.01 2.21 17.06
C ARG A 106 12.95 1.06 16.67
N SER A 107 12.63 -0.17 17.07
CA SER A 107 13.38 -1.37 16.75
C SER A 107 12.51 -2.62 16.89
N ALA A 108 13.00 -3.76 16.40
CA ALA A 108 12.32 -5.05 16.59
C ALA A 108 12.11 -5.43 18.06
N ALA A 109 12.99 -5.01 18.97
CA ALA A 109 12.89 -5.32 20.40
C ALA A 109 11.70 -4.63 21.10
N GLU A 110 11.17 -3.54 20.52
CA GLU A 110 10.00 -2.83 21.05
C GLU A 110 8.66 -3.40 20.55
N VAL A 111 8.70 -4.37 19.62
CA VAL A 111 7.52 -4.95 18.98
C VAL A 111 6.89 -5.99 19.89
N SER A 112 5.60 -5.81 20.18
CA SER A 112 4.79 -6.77 20.94
C SER A 112 4.38 -7.96 20.07
N GLU A 113 3.98 -9.08 20.65
CA GLU A 113 3.54 -10.27 19.90
C GLU A 113 2.30 -10.03 19.04
N THR A 114 1.42 -9.13 19.48
CA THR A 114 0.20 -8.76 18.76
C THR A 114 -0.01 -7.25 18.72
N GLY A 115 -0.90 -6.82 17.82
CA GLY A 115 -1.40 -5.46 17.77
C GLY A 115 -0.70 -4.56 16.77
N ILE A 116 -1.14 -3.30 16.76
CA ILE A 116 -0.76 -2.30 15.76
C ILE A 116 0.46 -1.52 16.23
N HIS A 117 1.49 -1.55 15.40
CA HIS A 117 2.75 -0.88 15.61
C HIS A 117 2.91 0.24 14.60
N LEU A 118 3.40 1.40 15.06
CA LEU A 118 3.67 2.57 14.23
C LEU A 118 5.17 2.84 14.23
N THR A 119 5.74 3.11 13.06
CA THR A 119 7.13 3.54 12.96
C THR A 119 7.31 4.58 11.85
N LYS A 120 8.56 5.07 11.72
CA LYS A 120 8.97 5.96 10.64
C LYS A 120 9.76 5.20 9.57
N TYR A 121 9.69 5.68 8.33
CA TYR A 121 10.41 5.09 7.20
C TYR A 121 11.90 4.85 7.46
N LYS A 122 12.57 5.80 8.13
CA LYS A 122 14.00 5.68 8.47
C LYS A 122 14.31 4.44 9.32
N THR A 123 13.40 4.02 10.21
CA THR A 123 13.60 2.85 11.08
C THR A 123 13.73 1.57 10.26
N VAL A 124 12.83 1.37 9.29
CA VAL A 124 12.82 0.20 8.41
C VAL A 124 13.98 0.28 7.42
N ARG A 125 14.20 1.45 6.82
CA ARG A 125 15.30 1.68 5.86
C ARG A 125 16.67 1.39 6.46
N ASP A 126 16.89 1.80 7.71
CA ASP A 126 18.17 1.60 8.41
C ASP A 126 18.31 0.17 8.98
N GLY A 127 17.39 -0.76 8.65
CA GLY A 127 17.46 -2.17 9.06
C GLY A 127 17.15 -2.43 10.53
N LYS A 128 16.63 -1.45 11.27
CA LYS A 128 16.31 -1.59 12.71
C LYS A 128 15.03 -2.37 12.96
N LEU A 129 14.18 -2.47 11.94
CA LEU A 129 12.91 -3.17 12.00
C LEU A 129 12.64 -3.88 10.68
N GLU A 130 12.62 -5.21 10.74
CA GLU A 130 12.36 -6.10 9.61
C GLU A 130 10.84 -6.18 9.35
N PRO A 131 10.32 -5.74 8.19
CA PRO A 131 8.88 -5.78 7.90
C PRO A 131 8.29 -7.19 7.84
N ASN A 132 9.09 -8.19 7.51
CA ASN A 132 8.64 -9.59 7.41
C ASN A 132 8.28 -10.22 8.78
N LEU A 133 8.50 -9.51 9.88
CA LEU A 133 8.00 -9.89 11.22
C LEU A 133 6.50 -9.63 11.40
N PHE A 134 5.85 -8.97 10.44
CA PHE A 134 4.48 -8.49 10.53
C PHE A 134 3.57 -9.21 9.53
N GLU A 135 2.34 -9.47 9.93
CA GLU A 135 1.30 -10.07 9.08
C GLU A 135 0.82 -9.07 8.03
N ALA A 136 0.79 -7.79 8.40
CA ALA A 136 0.35 -6.69 7.55
C ALA A 136 1.26 -5.47 7.66
N ALA A 137 1.46 -4.78 6.53
CA ALA A 137 2.15 -3.50 6.46
C ALA A 137 1.34 -2.46 5.68
N SER A 138 1.16 -1.27 6.26
CA SER A 138 0.58 -0.10 5.61
C SER A 138 1.60 1.04 5.52
N LEU A 139 1.76 1.61 4.32
CA LEU A 139 2.60 2.77 4.06
C LEU A 139 1.74 4.02 3.96
N ASP A 140 1.91 4.96 4.88
CA ASP A 140 1.27 6.26 4.87
C ASP A 140 2.17 7.30 4.16
N GLU A 141 1.61 8.07 3.23
CA GLU A 141 2.31 9.10 2.46
C GLU A 141 3.68 8.63 1.93
N ALA A 142 3.66 7.46 1.27
CA ALA A 142 4.84 6.78 0.74
C ALA A 142 5.64 7.59 -0.30
N SER A 143 5.09 8.72 -0.76
CA SER A 143 5.79 9.71 -1.58
C SER A 143 7.07 10.24 -0.91
N VAL A 144 7.16 10.21 0.43
CA VAL A 144 8.38 10.58 1.19
C VAL A 144 9.59 9.74 0.77
N LEU A 145 9.37 8.50 0.32
CA LEU A 145 10.45 7.62 -0.10
C LEU A 145 11.22 8.14 -1.32
N ARG A 146 10.65 9.08 -2.08
CA ARG A 146 11.31 9.72 -3.23
C ARG A 146 12.52 10.54 -2.85
N SER A 147 12.52 11.15 -1.66
CA SER A 147 13.64 11.97 -1.19
C SER A 147 14.92 11.14 -0.98
N PHE A 148 14.80 9.80 -0.90
CA PHE A 148 15.93 8.89 -0.71
C PHE A 148 16.54 8.37 -2.02
N GLY A 149 16.02 8.75 -3.19
CA GLY A 149 16.49 8.29 -4.49
C GLY A 149 15.83 7.00 -4.99
N SER A 150 15.83 6.80 -6.31
CA SER A 150 15.10 5.70 -6.99
C SER A 150 15.60 4.30 -6.59
N LYS A 151 16.91 4.13 -6.45
CA LYS A 151 17.51 2.84 -6.04
C LYS A 151 17.10 2.46 -4.61
N THR A 152 17.19 3.40 -3.68
CA THR A 152 16.74 3.22 -2.29
C THR A 152 15.26 2.89 -2.23
N TYR A 153 14.44 3.54 -3.06
CA TYR A 153 13.02 3.28 -3.09
C TYR A 153 12.70 1.85 -3.56
N GLN A 154 13.32 1.38 -4.65
CA GLN A 154 13.13 0.01 -5.13
C GLN A 154 13.56 -1.02 -4.08
N THR A 155 14.74 -0.85 -3.49
CA THR A 155 15.25 -1.74 -2.43
C THR A 155 14.37 -1.71 -1.17
N PHE A 156 13.76 -0.57 -0.84
CA PHE A 156 12.85 -0.48 0.30
C PHE A 156 11.60 -1.34 0.07
N LEU A 157 11.02 -1.31 -1.13
CA LEU A 157 9.80 -2.06 -1.43
C LEU A 157 10.01 -3.58 -1.41
N THR A 158 11.21 -4.07 -1.77
CA THR A 158 11.52 -5.50 -1.74
C THR A 158 11.53 -6.08 -0.32
N LEU A 159 11.72 -5.25 0.71
CA LEU A 159 11.67 -5.68 2.12
C LEU A 159 10.31 -6.26 2.51
N PHE A 160 9.24 -5.92 1.78
CA PHE A 160 7.87 -6.33 2.10
C PHE A 160 7.39 -7.55 1.32
N GLN A 161 8.26 -8.20 0.53
CA GLN A 161 7.86 -9.25 -0.39
C GLN A 161 7.07 -10.41 0.26
N ASN A 162 7.42 -10.76 1.52
CA ASN A 162 6.77 -11.84 2.26
C ASN A 162 5.64 -11.37 3.18
N VAL A 163 5.43 -10.06 3.33
CA VAL A 163 4.31 -9.53 4.11
C VAL A 163 3.01 -9.84 3.39
N ARG A 164 2.08 -10.51 4.07
CA ARG A 164 0.87 -11.07 3.46
C ARG A 164 -0.08 -9.98 2.98
N TYR A 165 -0.45 -9.07 3.89
CA TYR A 165 -1.35 -7.95 3.60
C TYR A 165 -0.56 -6.65 3.46
N ARG A 166 -0.80 -5.92 2.36
CA ARG A 166 0.00 -4.74 2.02
C ARG A 166 -0.86 -3.59 1.55
N PHE A 167 -0.70 -2.44 2.19
CA PHE A 167 -1.50 -1.26 1.90
C PHE A 167 -0.63 -0.04 1.70
N VAL A 168 -1.07 0.85 0.81
CA VAL A 168 -0.50 2.18 0.68
C VAL A 168 -1.62 3.19 0.75
N ALA A 169 -1.51 4.17 1.63
CA ALA A 169 -2.46 5.26 1.77
C ALA A 169 -1.75 6.57 1.44
N THR A 170 -2.22 7.26 0.42
CA THR A 170 -1.62 8.51 -0.04
C THR A 170 -2.68 9.36 -0.74
N ALA A 171 -2.42 10.66 -0.87
CA ALA A 171 -3.22 11.47 -1.77
C ALA A 171 -3.10 10.96 -3.21
N THR A 172 -4.16 11.16 -4.01
CA THR A 172 -4.20 10.69 -5.40
C THR A 172 -2.95 11.15 -6.16
N PRO A 173 -2.11 10.23 -6.66
CA PRO A 173 -0.93 10.61 -7.43
C PRO A 173 -1.39 11.35 -8.69
N SER A 174 -0.69 12.43 -9.04
CA SER A 174 -0.99 13.19 -10.26
C SER A 174 -0.84 12.28 -11.50
N PRO A 175 -1.69 12.41 -12.54
CA PRO A 175 -1.63 11.60 -13.74
C PRO A 175 -0.24 11.57 -14.39
N ASN A 176 0.57 12.62 -14.24
CA ASN A 176 1.92 12.68 -14.82
C ASN A 176 2.99 11.97 -13.97
N ARG A 177 2.60 11.32 -12.85
CA ARG A 177 3.51 10.62 -11.93
C ARG A 177 3.46 9.10 -12.11
N PHE A 178 3.62 8.65 -13.35
CA PHE A 178 3.52 7.23 -13.69
C PHE A 178 4.50 6.32 -12.93
N LYS A 179 5.73 6.78 -12.66
CA LYS A 179 6.70 6.02 -11.85
C LYS A 179 6.17 5.68 -10.47
N GLU A 180 5.48 6.62 -9.84
CA GLU A 180 4.94 6.44 -8.48
C GLU A 180 3.87 5.34 -8.47
N LEU A 181 2.97 5.34 -9.46
CA LEU A 181 1.97 4.29 -9.64
C LEU A 181 2.62 2.90 -9.89
N ILE A 182 3.67 2.84 -10.70
CA ILE A 182 4.39 1.59 -10.98
C ILE A 182 5.01 1.02 -9.70
N HIS A 183 5.63 1.87 -8.89
CA HIS A 183 6.24 1.43 -7.65
C HIS A 183 5.21 0.96 -6.63
N TYR A 184 4.06 1.63 -6.52
CA TYR A 184 2.95 1.12 -5.72
C TYR A 184 2.42 -0.22 -6.25
N ALA A 185 2.34 -0.41 -7.57
CA ALA A 185 1.97 -1.69 -8.15
C ALA A 185 2.99 -2.80 -7.80
N GLY A 186 4.28 -2.48 -7.78
CA GLY A 186 5.35 -3.38 -7.31
C GLY A 186 5.19 -3.76 -5.84
N PHE A 187 5.04 -2.78 -4.96
CA PHE A 187 4.78 -3.00 -3.53
C PHE A 187 3.56 -3.87 -3.29
N LEU A 188 2.46 -3.59 -3.97
CA LEU A 188 1.21 -4.35 -3.86
C LEU A 188 1.27 -5.74 -4.53
N GLY A 189 2.35 -6.06 -5.25
CA GLY A 189 2.52 -7.33 -5.96
C GLY A 189 1.59 -7.49 -7.17
N VAL A 190 1.15 -6.39 -7.77
CA VAL A 190 0.30 -6.40 -8.97
C VAL A 190 1.12 -6.63 -10.23
N MET A 191 2.29 -5.99 -10.32
CA MET A 191 3.23 -6.14 -11.42
C MET A 191 4.63 -5.78 -10.95
N ASP A 192 5.65 -6.48 -11.45
CA ASP A 192 7.04 -6.09 -11.22
C ASP A 192 7.32 -4.68 -11.79
N THR A 193 8.11 -3.88 -11.07
CA THR A 193 8.44 -2.51 -11.48
C THR A 193 9.24 -2.48 -12.77
N GLY A 194 10.22 -3.38 -12.92
CA GLY A 194 11.05 -3.48 -14.13
C GLY A 194 10.21 -3.86 -15.34
N GLN A 195 9.35 -4.87 -15.19
CA GLN A 195 8.41 -5.32 -16.21
C GLN A 195 7.42 -4.22 -16.61
N ALA A 196 6.88 -3.47 -15.65
CA ALA A 196 5.95 -2.38 -15.94
C ALA A 196 6.63 -1.27 -16.75
N LEU A 197 7.88 -0.91 -16.39
CA LEU A 197 8.64 0.11 -17.11
C LEU A 197 8.90 -0.29 -18.56
N THR A 198 9.36 -1.52 -18.82
CA THR A 198 9.63 -1.98 -20.19
C THR A 198 8.36 -2.17 -21.02
N ARG A 199 7.25 -2.54 -20.37
CA ARG A 199 5.98 -2.79 -21.04
C ARG A 199 5.25 -1.52 -21.46
N PHE A 200 5.31 -0.47 -20.65
CA PHE A 200 4.50 0.74 -20.85
C PHE A 200 5.29 1.97 -21.29
N PHE A 201 6.62 1.99 -21.13
CA PHE A 201 7.43 3.17 -21.40
C PHE A 201 8.57 2.92 -22.39
N GLN A 202 8.80 3.88 -23.27
CA GLN A 202 10.02 3.98 -24.07
C GLN A 202 11.14 4.54 -23.19
N ARG A 203 12.33 3.92 -23.28
CA ARG A 203 13.54 4.45 -22.65
C ARG A 203 14.11 5.57 -23.52
N ASN A 204 14.28 6.75 -22.95
CA ASN A 204 15.13 7.79 -23.54
C ASN A 204 16.61 7.38 -23.34
N ALA A 205 17.35 7.19 -24.43
CA ALA A 205 18.76 6.79 -24.39
C ALA A 205 19.70 7.92 -23.91
N GLU A 206 19.28 9.19 -24.00
CA GLU A 206 20.08 10.37 -23.67
C GLU A 206 19.86 10.86 -22.23
N LYS A 207 18.66 10.64 -21.67
CA LYS A 207 18.31 11.06 -20.31
C LYS A 207 17.72 9.91 -19.51
N ALA A 208 18.55 9.32 -18.65
CA ALA A 208 18.13 8.27 -17.72
C ALA A 208 16.97 8.77 -16.84
N GLY A 209 15.80 8.14 -16.98
CA GLY A 209 14.61 8.46 -16.21
C GLY A 209 13.62 9.39 -16.89
N ASP A 210 13.85 9.81 -18.13
CA ASP A 210 12.79 10.40 -18.95
C ASP A 210 11.96 9.25 -19.56
N LEU A 211 10.70 9.15 -19.15
CA LEU A 211 9.82 8.03 -19.50
C LEU A 211 8.63 8.55 -20.31
N THR A 212 8.62 8.20 -21.59
CA THR A 212 7.48 8.48 -22.47
C THR A 212 6.63 7.22 -22.54
N LEU A 213 5.32 7.34 -22.28
CA LEU A 213 4.40 6.23 -22.53
C LEU A 213 4.51 5.82 -23.99
N TYR A 214 4.51 4.52 -24.28
CA TYR A 214 4.28 4.08 -25.65
C TYR A 214 2.96 4.72 -26.14
N PRO A 215 2.91 5.25 -27.37
CA PRO A 215 1.66 5.68 -27.94
C PRO A 215 0.66 4.52 -27.82
N PRO A 216 -0.62 4.80 -27.54
CA PRO A 216 -1.62 3.75 -27.59
C PRO A 216 -1.48 3.07 -28.96
N GLN A 217 -1.17 1.78 -28.96
CA GLN A 217 -1.11 1.00 -30.20
C GLN A 217 -2.53 0.98 -30.74
N GLY A 218 -2.83 1.94 -31.62
CA GLY A 218 -4.12 2.10 -32.25
C GLY A 218 -4.26 1.11 -33.38
N ARG A 219 -5.24 0.22 -33.21
CA ARG A 219 -5.94 -0.61 -34.21
C ARG A 219 -5.10 -1.58 -35.03
#